data_AF-E5R3T0-F1
#
_entry.id   AF-E5R3T0-F1
#
_cell.length_a   1.000
_cell.length_b   1.000
_cell.length_c   1.000
_cell.angle_alpha   90.00
_cell.angle_beta   90.00
_cell.angle_gamma   90.00
#
_symmetry.space_group_name_H-M   'P 1'
#
loop_
_entity.id
_entity.type
_entity.pdbx_description
1 polymer ?
#
loop_
_entity_poly.entity_id
_entity_poly.type
_entity_poly.pdbx_seq_one_letter_code
_entity_poly.pdbx_strand_id
1 'polypeptide(L)'
;MTEHIKADIDPEKAPETAENIREYVRKHGAAGLTTTLGNLNSDLERDARRKEAIGHLPRRTQMARDEEPPARFRKPGDPFTIRETTVTESRSQGGVLVHAIWKARKIGKSDTIISQGIKGEDLQALEGPAGAAKARHAENKRKREETERAKERATAGDSKRILR
;
A
#
# COMPACT_ATOMS: atom_id res chain seq x y z
N MET A 1 18.57 9.32 -2.28
CA MET A 1 17.25 9.80 -1.81
C MET A 1 16.20 8.97 -2.52
N THR A 2 15.28 8.37 -1.77
CA THR A 2 14.17 7.59 -2.32
C THR A 2 13.08 8.56 -2.75
N GLU A 3 12.66 8.49 -4.01
CA GLU A 3 11.59 9.33 -4.56
C GLU A 3 10.24 8.84 -4.04
N HIS A 4 9.34 9.75 -3.69
CA HIS A 4 7.99 9.43 -3.23
C HIS A 4 6.94 10.15 -4.07
N ILE A 5 6.11 9.38 -4.77
CA ILE A 5 5.00 9.88 -5.57
C ILE A 5 3.69 9.57 -4.87
N LYS A 6 2.91 10.61 -4.56
CA LYS A 6 1.57 10.49 -3.98
C LYS A 6 0.49 10.49 -5.06
N ALA A 7 -0.43 9.54 -4.98
CA ALA A 7 -1.64 9.42 -5.77
C ALA A 7 -2.83 9.85 -4.89
N ASP A 8 -2.91 11.15 -4.60
CA ASP A 8 -3.94 11.70 -3.73
C ASP A 8 -5.21 11.99 -4.54
N ILE A 9 -6.30 11.30 -4.19
CA ILE A 9 -7.61 11.53 -4.82
C ILE A 9 -8.28 12.77 -4.25
N ASP A 10 -9.15 13.38 -5.07
CA ASP A 10 -9.97 14.51 -4.65
C ASP A 10 -11.27 13.98 -4.02
N PRO A 11 -11.49 14.13 -2.70
CA PRO A 11 -12.67 13.57 -2.03
C PRO A 11 -13.99 14.19 -2.50
N GLU A 12 -13.97 15.39 -3.10
CA GLU A 12 -15.17 15.99 -3.70
C GLU A 12 -15.58 15.28 -5.00
N LYS A 13 -14.61 14.73 -5.73
CA LYS A 13 -14.83 14.04 -7.01
C LYS A 13 -14.97 12.53 -6.86
N ALA A 14 -14.41 11.97 -5.79
CA ALA A 14 -14.44 10.55 -5.49
C ALA A 14 -14.75 10.30 -3.99
N PRO A 15 -15.94 10.70 -3.51
CA PRO A 15 -16.30 10.64 -2.10
C PRO A 15 -16.42 9.21 -1.55
N GLU A 16 -16.94 8.27 -2.34
CA GLU A 16 -17.07 6.88 -1.93
C GLU A 16 -15.71 6.20 -1.88
N THR A 17 -14.84 6.42 -2.87
CA THR A 17 -13.46 5.91 -2.81
C THR A 17 -12.69 6.52 -1.64
N ALA A 18 -12.86 7.82 -1.36
CA ALA A 18 -12.25 8.44 -0.18
C ALA A 18 -12.72 7.75 1.10
N GLU A 19 -14.02 7.46 1.25
CA GLU A 19 -14.50 6.74 2.42
C GLU A 19 -14.00 5.29 2.48
N ASN A 20 -13.84 4.60 1.35
CA ASN A 20 -13.24 3.26 1.32
C ASN A 20 -11.78 3.28 1.80
N ILE A 21 -10.99 4.29 1.39
CA ILE A 21 -9.62 4.50 1.87
C ILE A 21 -9.62 4.72 3.37
N ARG A 22 -10.47 5.61 3.89
CA ARG A 22 -10.57 5.87 5.34
C ARG A 22 -10.97 4.60 6.10
N GLU A 23 -11.94 3.85 5.58
CA GLU A 23 -12.39 2.59 6.18
C GLU A 23 -11.26 1.56 6.24
N TYR A 24 -10.51 1.39 5.14
CA TYR A 24 -9.34 0.53 5.09
C TYR A 24 -8.31 0.92 6.17
N VAL A 25 -7.97 2.21 6.23
CA VAL A 25 -6.97 2.73 7.18
C VAL A 25 -7.41 2.52 8.62
N ARG A 26 -8.68 2.81 8.95
CA ARG A 26 -9.22 2.58 10.30
C ARG A 26 -9.11 1.11 10.73
N LYS A 27 -9.36 0.17 9.79
CA LYS A 27 -9.37 -1.28 10.06
C LYS A 27 -7.97 -1.91 10.06
N HIS A 28 -7.08 -1.45 9.17
CA HIS A 28 -5.87 -2.18 8.81
C HIS A 28 -4.59 -1.36 8.89
N GLY A 29 -4.68 -0.04 9.03
CA GLY A 29 -3.56 0.92 8.96
C GLY A 29 -3.28 1.36 7.52
N ALA A 30 -2.48 2.42 7.36
CA ALA A 30 -2.17 3.02 6.06
C ALA A 30 -1.07 2.27 5.28
N ALA A 31 -0.37 1.33 5.92
CA ALA A 31 0.77 0.62 5.33
C ALA A 31 0.45 -0.08 4.00
N GLY A 32 -0.75 -0.66 3.86
CA GLY A 32 -1.16 -1.34 2.63
C GLY A 32 -1.40 -0.40 1.44
N LEU A 33 -1.58 0.90 1.69
CA LEU A 33 -1.79 1.92 0.66
C LEU A 33 -0.48 2.46 0.10
N THR A 34 0.66 1.88 0.49
CA THR A 34 1.98 2.29 0.02
C THR A 34 2.74 1.08 -0.51
N THR A 35 3.39 1.24 -1.66
CA THR A 35 4.27 0.22 -2.25
C THR A 35 5.45 0.89 -2.95
N THR A 36 6.34 0.09 -3.52
CA THR A 36 7.42 0.57 -4.39
C THR A 36 7.18 0.15 -5.82
N LEU A 37 7.80 0.85 -6.77
CA LEU A 37 7.73 0.50 -8.20
C LEU A 37 8.10 -0.96 -8.46
N GLY A 38 9.19 -1.45 -7.84
CA GLY A 38 9.65 -2.83 -7.99
C GLY A 38 8.71 -3.87 -7.37
N ASN A 39 7.83 -3.46 -6.47
CA ASN A 39 6.85 -4.33 -5.80
C ASN A 39 5.45 -4.23 -6.40
N LEU A 40 5.24 -3.44 -7.45
CA LEU A 40 3.95 -3.43 -8.15
C LEU A 40 3.68 -4.80 -8.77
N ASN A 41 2.44 -5.26 -8.64
CA ASN A 41 1.98 -6.44 -9.34
C ASN A 41 1.99 -6.19 -10.86
N SER A 42 2.41 -7.23 -11.60
CA SER A 42 2.17 -7.35 -13.04
C SER A 42 0.66 -7.30 -13.35
N ASP A 43 0.31 -7.11 -14.63
CA ASP A 43 -1.11 -7.08 -15.02
C ASP A 43 -1.80 -8.42 -14.74
N LEU A 44 -1.11 -9.55 -14.91
CA LEU A 44 -1.61 -10.89 -14.58
C LEU A 44 -1.88 -11.04 -13.08
N GLU A 45 -0.95 -10.62 -12.24
CA GLU A 45 -1.11 -10.67 -10.78
C GLU A 45 -2.22 -9.74 -10.30
N ARG A 46 -2.30 -8.53 -10.87
CA ARG A 46 -3.39 -7.57 -10.59
C ARG A 46 -4.74 -8.19 -10.90
N ASP A 47 -4.88 -8.85 -12.05
CA ASP A 47 -6.15 -9.45 -12.46
C ASP A 47 -6.52 -10.65 -11.57
N ALA A 48 -5.53 -11.43 -11.14
CA ALA A 48 -5.74 -12.48 -10.15
C ALA A 48 -6.22 -11.91 -8.81
N ARG A 49 -5.60 -10.83 -8.30
CA ARG A 49 -6.03 -10.14 -7.07
C ARG A 49 -7.44 -9.58 -7.19
N ARG A 50 -7.79 -9.01 -8.34
CA ARG A 50 -9.13 -8.50 -8.60
C ARG A 50 -10.17 -9.63 -8.64
N LYS A 51 -9.83 -10.76 -9.28
CA LYS A 51 -10.69 -11.94 -9.30
C LYS A 51 -10.93 -12.52 -7.91
N GLU A 52 -9.90 -12.55 -7.07
CA GLU A 52 -9.99 -12.97 -5.67
C GLU A 52 -10.96 -12.06 -4.88
N ALA A 53 -10.82 -10.74 -5.04
CA ALA A 53 -11.64 -9.78 -4.30
C ALA A 53 -13.11 -9.75 -4.75
N ILE A 54 -13.35 -9.66 -6.06
CA ILE A 54 -14.69 -9.32 -6.59
C ILE A 54 -15.22 -10.31 -7.62
N GLY A 55 -14.48 -11.36 -7.95
CA GLY A 55 -14.85 -12.31 -9.02
C GLY A 55 -16.09 -13.15 -8.72
N HIS A 56 -16.42 -13.34 -7.43
CA HIS A 56 -17.60 -14.08 -6.98
C HIS A 56 -18.86 -13.20 -6.89
N LEU A 57 -18.73 -11.88 -7.05
CA LEU A 57 -19.81 -10.94 -6.84
C LEU A 57 -20.50 -10.58 -8.18
N PRO A 58 -21.84 -10.48 -8.24
CA PRO A 58 -22.59 -10.28 -9.48
C PRO A 58 -22.22 -8.95 -10.16
N ARG A 59 -22.17 -8.90 -11.48
CA ARG A 59 -21.91 -7.64 -12.20
C ARG A 59 -23.15 -6.74 -12.14
N ARG A 60 -22.94 -5.45 -11.88
CA ARG A 60 -23.99 -4.41 -11.90
C ARG A 60 -23.65 -3.38 -12.98
N THR A 61 -24.63 -3.02 -13.80
CA THR A 61 -24.48 -2.00 -14.83
C THR A 61 -24.27 -0.63 -14.16
N GLN A 62 -23.39 0.21 -14.71
CA GLN A 62 -23.07 1.57 -14.23
C GLN A 62 -22.40 1.70 -12.84
N MET A 63 -22.25 0.60 -12.12
CA MET A 63 -21.50 0.55 -10.87
C MET A 63 -20.10 -0.05 -11.10
N ALA A 64 -19.13 0.48 -10.38
CA ALA A 64 -17.80 -0.08 -10.24
C ALA A 64 -17.62 -0.62 -8.82
N ARG A 65 -16.59 -1.45 -8.64
CA ARG A 65 -16.11 -1.87 -7.33
C ARG A 65 -14.74 -1.29 -7.14
N ASP A 66 -14.68 -0.40 -6.16
CA ASP A 66 -13.45 0.14 -5.64
C ASP A 66 -12.84 -0.85 -4.63
N GLU A 67 -11.52 -0.97 -4.66
CA GLU A 67 -10.76 -1.95 -3.88
C GLU A 67 -9.62 -1.21 -3.18
N GLU A 68 -9.56 -1.29 -1.84
CA GLU A 68 -8.48 -0.67 -1.07
C GLU A 68 -7.78 -1.74 -0.20
N PRO A 69 -6.46 -1.92 -0.35
CA PRO A 69 -5.59 -1.24 -1.30
C PRO A 69 -5.86 -1.70 -2.74
N PRO A 70 -5.39 -0.94 -3.75
CA PRO A 70 -5.54 -1.34 -5.14
C PRO A 70 -4.95 -2.72 -5.38
N ALA A 71 -5.57 -3.47 -6.30
CA ALA A 71 -5.07 -4.78 -6.73
C ALA A 71 -3.62 -4.74 -7.27
N ARG A 72 -3.11 -3.58 -7.69
CA ARG A 72 -1.71 -3.40 -8.08
C ARG A 72 -0.72 -3.43 -6.91
N PHE A 73 -1.17 -3.14 -5.69
CA PHE A 73 -0.33 -3.07 -4.49
C PHE A 73 -0.42 -4.36 -3.68
N ARG A 74 -1.61 -4.94 -3.62
CA ARG A 74 -1.98 -6.06 -2.75
C ARG A 74 -1.25 -7.37 -3.08
N LYS A 75 -0.67 -8.03 -2.08
CA LYS A 75 -0.09 -9.38 -2.15
C LYS A 75 -1.12 -10.46 -1.76
N PRO A 76 -0.89 -11.74 -2.07
CA PRO A 76 -1.79 -12.80 -1.66
C PRO A 76 -2.03 -12.78 -0.13
N GLY A 77 -3.29 -12.83 0.29
CA GLY A 77 -3.67 -12.83 1.71
C GLY A 77 -3.65 -11.47 2.41
N ASP A 78 -3.25 -10.39 1.73
CA ASP A 78 -3.35 -9.05 2.28
C ASP A 78 -4.82 -8.66 2.52
N PRO A 79 -5.13 -7.97 3.64
CA PRO A 79 -6.48 -7.49 3.90
C PRO A 79 -6.87 -6.42 2.88
N PHE A 80 -8.17 -6.34 2.58
CA PHE A 80 -8.73 -5.32 1.69
C PHE A 80 -10.18 -4.99 2.06
N THR A 81 -10.64 -3.83 1.63
CA THR A 81 -12.04 -3.41 1.65
C THR A 81 -12.55 -3.23 0.23
N ILE A 82 -13.85 -3.43 0.04
CA ILE A 82 -14.54 -3.21 -1.24
C ILE A 82 -15.68 -2.24 -0.98
N ARG A 83 -15.84 -1.28 -1.88
CA ARG A 83 -16.99 -0.38 -1.90
C ARG A 83 -17.55 -0.27 -3.30
N GLU A 84 -18.88 -0.22 -3.42
CA GLU A 84 -19.52 0.09 -4.69
C GLU A 84 -19.43 1.60 -4.95
N THR A 85 -18.98 1.96 -6.15
CA THR A 85 -18.84 3.35 -6.59
C THR A 85 -19.47 3.53 -7.96
N THR A 86 -19.66 4.77 -8.39
CA THR A 86 -20.05 5.00 -9.78
C THR A 86 -18.88 4.70 -10.73
N VAL A 87 -19.15 4.28 -11.97
CA VAL A 87 -18.09 4.10 -12.98
C VAL A 87 -17.31 5.41 -13.22
N THR A 88 -17.98 6.56 -13.14
CA THR A 88 -17.35 7.88 -13.30
C THR A 88 -16.32 8.14 -12.22
N GLU A 89 -16.69 7.89 -10.96
CA GLU A 89 -15.80 8.02 -9.81
C GLU A 89 -14.61 7.07 -9.91
N SER A 90 -14.86 5.78 -10.19
CA SER A 90 -13.80 4.79 -10.36
C SER A 90 -12.80 5.17 -11.47
N ARG A 91 -13.28 5.77 -12.56
CA ARG A 91 -12.40 6.29 -13.63
C ARG A 91 -11.56 7.46 -13.16
N SER A 92 -12.13 8.36 -12.35
CA SER A 92 -11.41 9.52 -11.79
C SER A 92 -10.25 9.07 -10.91
N GLN A 93 -10.51 8.21 -9.92
CA GLN A 93 -9.47 7.65 -9.04
C GLN A 93 -8.46 6.81 -9.81
N GLY A 94 -8.92 5.91 -10.69
CA GLY A 94 -8.05 5.08 -11.51
C GLY A 94 -7.04 5.90 -12.33
N GLY A 95 -7.46 7.06 -12.86
CA GLY A 95 -6.58 7.99 -13.56
C GLY A 95 -5.46 8.56 -12.70
N VAL A 96 -5.74 8.93 -11.44
CA VAL A 96 -4.75 9.47 -10.49
C VAL A 96 -3.66 8.43 -10.20
N LEU A 97 -4.04 7.20 -9.86
CA LEU A 97 -3.09 6.13 -9.56
C LEU A 97 -2.28 5.71 -10.79
N VAL A 98 -2.93 5.59 -11.96
CA VAL A 98 -2.24 5.26 -13.22
C VAL A 98 -1.19 6.31 -13.56
N HIS A 99 -1.49 7.60 -13.35
CA HIS A 99 -0.54 8.68 -13.58
C HIS A 99 0.66 8.64 -12.61
N ALA A 100 0.43 8.33 -11.33
CA ALA A 100 1.50 8.16 -10.35
C ALA A 100 2.43 6.98 -10.72
N ILE A 101 1.87 5.83 -11.12
CA ILE A 101 2.64 4.67 -11.58
C ILE A 101 3.44 5.01 -12.84
N TRP A 102 2.85 5.74 -13.78
CA TRP A 102 3.54 6.17 -14.99
C TRP A 102 4.73 7.10 -14.66
N LYS A 103 4.56 8.05 -13.73
CA LYS A 103 5.67 8.88 -13.22
C LYS A 103 6.77 8.04 -12.60
N ALA A 104 6.42 7.07 -11.76
CA ALA A 104 7.40 6.17 -11.14
C ALA A 104 8.18 5.36 -12.19
N ARG A 105 7.49 4.82 -13.19
CA ARG A 105 8.13 4.11 -14.32
C ARG A 105 9.09 4.99 -15.10
N LYS A 106 8.77 6.28 -15.29
CA LYS A 106 9.69 7.24 -15.93
C LYS A 106 10.95 7.52 -15.11
N ILE A 107 10.84 7.53 -13.78
CA ILE A 107 12.01 7.65 -12.90
C ILE A 107 12.89 6.40 -13.00
N GLY A 108 12.28 5.22 -13.14
CA GLY A 108 12.97 3.96 -13.41
C GLY A 108 13.70 3.34 -12.21
N LYS A 109 13.63 3.96 -11.03
CA LYS A 109 14.22 3.43 -9.79
C LYS A 109 13.23 2.49 -9.09
N SER A 110 13.62 1.23 -8.87
CA SER A 110 12.76 0.20 -8.29
C SER A 110 12.31 0.49 -6.86
N ASP A 111 13.07 1.30 -6.11
CA ASP A 111 12.75 1.74 -4.74
C ASP A 111 11.82 2.96 -4.69
N THR A 112 11.44 3.55 -5.83
CA THR A 112 10.49 4.68 -5.88
C THR A 112 9.19 4.31 -5.18
N ILE A 113 8.84 5.07 -4.14
CA ILE A 113 7.65 4.85 -3.32
C ILE A 113 6.43 5.45 -4.03
N ILE A 114 5.34 4.69 -4.06
CA ILE A 114 4.04 5.10 -4.57
C ILE A 114 3.03 4.89 -3.45
N SER A 115 2.32 5.95 -3.05
CA SER A 115 1.26 5.85 -2.05
C SER A 115 -0.06 6.37 -2.58
N GLN A 116 -1.15 5.71 -2.21
CA GLN A 116 -2.51 6.18 -2.42
C GLN A 116 -2.99 6.96 -1.20
N GLY A 117 -3.65 8.08 -1.45
CA GLY A 117 -4.07 9.00 -0.40
C GLY A 117 -5.32 9.77 -0.74
N ILE A 118 -5.73 10.63 0.19
CA ILE A 118 -6.81 11.58 0.00
C ILE A 118 -6.22 12.98 0.12
N LYS A 119 -6.52 13.85 -0.84
CA LYS A 119 -6.00 15.21 -0.88
C LYS A 119 -6.41 15.96 0.38
N GLY A 120 -5.41 16.47 1.11
CA GLY A 120 -5.62 17.27 2.32
C GLY A 120 -5.82 16.45 3.60
N GLU A 121 -5.74 15.12 3.54
CA GLU A 121 -5.87 14.26 4.73
C GLU A 121 -4.55 13.58 5.09
N ASP A 122 -4.25 13.55 6.39
CA ASP A 122 -3.20 12.71 6.94
C ASP A 122 -3.79 11.34 7.31
N LEU A 123 -3.52 10.35 6.47
CA LEU A 123 -4.03 8.99 6.70
C LEU A 123 -3.43 8.34 7.94
N GLN A 124 -2.24 8.74 8.41
CA GLN A 124 -1.67 8.16 9.63
C GLN A 124 -2.49 8.54 10.87
N ALA A 125 -3.07 9.74 10.87
CA ALA A 125 -3.96 10.20 11.94
C ALA A 125 -5.28 9.41 12.01
N LEU A 126 -5.65 8.69 10.94
CA LEU A 126 -6.85 7.87 10.87
C LEU A 126 -6.62 6.42 11.32
N GLU A 127 -5.39 6.02 11.61
CA GLU A 127 -5.09 4.66 12.05
C GLU A 127 -5.75 4.40 13.42
N GLY A 128 -6.70 3.46 13.44
CA GLY A 128 -7.33 3.04 14.69
C GLY A 128 -6.33 2.35 15.63
N PRO A 129 -6.74 2.03 16.87
CA PRO A 129 -5.88 1.34 17.85
C PRO A 129 -5.23 0.05 17.31
N ALA A 130 -5.92 -0.64 16.41
CA ALA A 130 -5.43 -1.84 15.72
C ALA A 130 -4.32 -1.54 14.69
N GLY A 131 -4.42 -0.45 13.93
CA GLY A 131 -3.37 0.02 13.02
C GLY A 131 -2.11 0.44 13.79
N ALA A 132 -2.31 1.24 14.84
CA ALA A 132 -1.24 1.66 15.75
C ALA A 132 -0.58 0.46 16.49
N ALA A 133 -1.32 -0.61 16.78
CA ALA A 133 -0.76 -1.83 17.37
C ALA A 133 0.10 -2.61 16.35
N LYS A 134 -0.33 -2.72 15.09
CA LYS A 134 0.46 -3.34 14.01
C LYS A 134 1.74 -2.54 13.72
N ALA A 135 1.65 -1.21 13.67
CA ALA A 135 2.82 -0.34 13.51
C ALA A 135 3.85 -0.56 14.64
N ARG A 136 3.40 -0.56 15.89
CA ARG A 136 4.24 -0.87 17.07
C ARG A 136 4.86 -2.27 17.00
N HIS A 137 4.11 -3.28 16.57
CA HIS A 137 4.64 -4.64 16.44
C HIS A 137 5.70 -4.74 15.32
N ALA A 138 5.47 -4.08 14.18
CA ALA A 138 6.42 -4.03 13.08
C ALA A 138 7.72 -3.29 13.49
N GLU A 139 7.61 -2.19 14.21
CA GLU A 139 8.75 -1.45 14.76
C GLU A 139 9.55 -2.31 15.76
N ASN A 140 8.86 -2.98 16.69
CA ASN A 140 9.50 -3.88 17.65
C ASN A 140 10.21 -5.04 16.97
N LYS A 141 9.64 -5.59 15.89
CA LYS A 141 10.27 -6.63 15.09
C LYS A 141 11.55 -6.12 14.40
N ARG A 142 11.50 -4.94 13.76
CA ARG A 142 12.68 -4.32 13.12
C ARG A 142 13.80 -4.05 14.12
N LYS A 143 13.48 -3.50 15.30
CA LYS A 143 14.46 -3.28 16.36
C LYS A 143 15.12 -4.58 16.80
N ARG A 144 14.35 -5.67 16.96
CA ARG A 144 14.90 -7.00 17.30
C ARG A 144 15.86 -7.50 16.22
N GLU A 145 15.46 -7.47 14.95
CA GLU A 145 16.29 -7.90 13.83
C GLU A 145 17.58 -7.07 13.70
N GLU A 146 17.51 -5.75 13.96
CA GLU A 146 18.68 -4.88 13.99
C GLU A 146 19.62 -5.22 15.16
N THR A 147 19.06 -5.53 16.33
CA THR A 147 19.84 -5.93 17.51
C THR A 147 20.54 -7.29 17.27
N GLU A 148 19.86 -8.24 16.63
CA GLU A 148 20.45 -9.54 16.29
C GLU A 148 21.58 -9.40 15.26
N ARG A 149 21.37 -8.62 14.20
CA ARG A 149 22.43 -8.32 13.22
C ARG A 149 23.62 -7.59 13.84
N ALA A 150 23.38 -6.69 14.81
CA ALA A 150 24.45 -6.02 15.54
C ALA A 150 25.27 -7.00 16.40
N LYS A 151 24.61 -7.97 17.05
CA LYS A 151 25.28 -9.04 17.81
C LYS A 151 26.10 -9.96 16.92
N GLU A 152 25.57 -10.38 15.76
CA GLU A 152 26.30 -11.19 14.78
C GLU A 152 27.55 -10.48 14.24
N ARG A 153 27.49 -9.16 14.04
CA ARG A 153 28.65 -8.36 13.63
C ARG A 153 29.71 -8.26 14.72
N ALA A 154 29.31 -8.16 15.99
CA ALA A 154 30.22 -8.12 17.12
C ALA A 154 30.97 -9.47 17.29
N THR A 155 30.26 -10.59 17.20
CA THR A 155 30.87 -11.93 17.33
C THR A 155 31.78 -12.28 16.15
N ALA A 156 31.45 -11.83 14.93
CA ALA A 156 32.31 -11.97 13.76
C ALA A 156 33.57 -11.08 13.82
N GLY A 157 33.49 -9.93 14.50
CA GLY A 157 34.62 -9.03 14.74
C GLY A 157 35.63 -9.58 15.75
N ASP A 158 35.14 -10.18 16.84
CA ASP A 158 36.01 -10.77 17.88
C ASP A 158 36.71 -12.05 17.41
N SER A 159 36.06 -12.86 16.57
CA SER A 159 36.68 -14.06 15.99
C SER A 159 37.88 -13.75 15.08
N LYS A 160 37.97 -12.54 14.51
CA LYS A 160 39.13 -12.10 13.71
C LYS A 160 40.28 -11.54 14.56
N ARG A 161 40.05 -11.24 15.84
CA ARG A 161 41.07 -10.67 16.74
C ARG A 161 41.89 -11.71 17.48
N ILE A 162 41.39 -12.95 17.58
CA ILE A 162 42.04 -14.06 18.29
C ILE A 162 43.06 -14.82 17.41
N LEU A 163 43.09 -14.57 16.09
CA LEU A 163 43.98 -15.22 15.12
C LEU A 163 45.20 -14.36 14.69
N ARG A 164 45.62 -13.39 15.52
CA ARG A 164 46.87 -12.63 15.30
C ARG A 164 47.85 -12.81 16.44
#